data_AF-A0A7X6BHP8-F1
#
_entry.id   AF-A0A7X6BHP8-F1
#
_cell.length_a   1.000
_cell.length_b   1.000
_cell.length_c   1.000
_cell.angle_alpha   90.00
_cell.angle_beta   90.00
_cell.angle_gamma   90.00
#
_symmetry.space_group_name_H-M   'P 1'
#
loop_
_entity.id
_entity.type
_entity.pdbx_description
1 polymer ?
#
loop_
_entity_poly.entity_id
_entity_poly.type
_entity_poly.pdbx_seq_one_letter_code
_entity_poly.pdbx_strand_id
1 'polypeptide(L)'
;MNKKQIVNGLTRDDIVLLYRYLEFYEKKQIKTFTTDKQLKALLFGNVSQVWLLVRGCNLKSTKKGNIPTDLPPKNTIYFVKHYTIMLSLLYHLRNSIAHALMYKVGKEYHVCDIESNKNKRLTMIGNIDVTIVKSLIKLIV
;
A
#
# COMPACT_ATOMS: atom_id res chain seq x y z
N MET A 1 12.18 31.42 -4.74
CA MET A 1 11.64 30.17 -4.17
C MET A 1 11.15 29.29 -5.31
N ASN A 2 11.81 28.15 -5.59
CA ASN A 2 11.26 27.17 -6.54
C ASN A 2 9.96 26.62 -5.94
N LYS A 3 8.83 26.80 -6.64
CA LYS A 3 7.57 26.15 -6.25
C LYS A 3 7.84 24.65 -6.16
N LYS A 4 7.63 24.05 -4.98
CA LYS A 4 7.73 22.59 -4.85
C LYS A 4 6.80 21.98 -5.90
N GLN A 5 7.36 21.22 -6.83
CA GLN A 5 6.56 20.51 -7.82
C GLN A 5 5.74 19.45 -7.06
N ILE A 6 4.42 19.58 -7.14
CA ILE A 6 3.46 18.70 -6.49
C ILE A 6 2.67 17.99 -7.59
N VAL A 7 2.65 16.66 -7.56
CA VAL A 7 1.88 15.82 -8.49
C VAL A 7 0.97 14.94 -7.65
N ASN A 8 -0.35 14.97 -7.88
CA ASN A 8 -1.33 14.22 -7.07
C ASN A 8 -1.20 14.46 -5.55
N GLY A 9 -0.84 15.69 -5.15
CA GLY A 9 -0.57 16.04 -3.74
C GLY A 9 0.75 15.50 -3.18
N LEU A 10 1.53 14.76 -3.98
CA LEU A 10 2.83 14.21 -3.63
C LEU A 10 3.94 15.21 -3.93
N THR A 11 4.82 15.40 -2.97
CA THR A 11 6.10 16.11 -3.18
C THR A 11 7.13 15.18 -3.84
N ARG A 12 8.22 15.75 -4.36
CA ARG A 12 9.36 14.95 -4.85
C ARG A 12 9.84 13.91 -3.84
N ASP A 13 9.93 14.28 -2.56
CA ASP A 13 10.40 13.36 -1.51
C ASP A 13 9.40 12.22 -1.25
N ASP A 14 8.09 12.51 -1.34
CA ASP A 14 7.06 11.48 -1.26
C ASP A 14 7.24 10.48 -2.41
N ILE A 15 7.40 10.97 -3.64
CA ILE A 15 7.60 10.14 -4.84
C ILE A 15 8.85 9.27 -4.67
N VAL A 16 9.99 9.86 -4.30
CA VAL A 16 11.25 9.12 -4.08
C VAL A 16 11.07 8.00 -3.06
N LEU A 17 10.38 8.27 -1.95
CA LEU A 17 10.10 7.26 -0.91
C LEU A 17 9.25 6.10 -1.46
N LEU A 18 8.18 6.41 -2.21
CA LEU A 18 7.31 5.39 -2.81
C LEU A 18 8.05 4.54 -3.85
N TYR A 19 8.94 5.14 -4.65
CA TYR A 19 9.76 4.41 -5.62
C TYR A 19 10.78 3.48 -4.98
N ARG A 20 11.38 3.87 -3.84
CA ARG A 20 12.26 2.97 -3.07
C ARG A 20 11.53 1.72 -2.60
N TYR A 21 10.27 1.87 -2.19
CA TYR A 21 9.43 0.73 -1.83
C TYR A 21 9.20 -0.22 -3.02
N LEU A 22 8.86 0.32 -4.19
CA LEU A 22 8.70 -0.48 -5.41
C LEU A 22 9.99 -1.26 -5.74
N GLU A 23 11.12 -0.57 -5.71
CA GLU A 23 12.42 -1.17 -6.00
C GLU A 23 12.75 -2.32 -5.04
N PHE A 24 12.57 -2.11 -3.73
CA PHE A 24 12.78 -3.14 -2.73
C PHE A 24 11.85 -4.34 -2.96
N TYR A 25 10.56 -4.09 -3.20
CA TYR A 25 9.56 -5.15 -3.41
C TYR A 25 9.91 -6.05 -4.59
N GLU A 26 10.31 -5.46 -5.72
CA GLU A 26 10.71 -6.21 -6.92
C GLU A 26 12.04 -6.95 -6.71
N LYS A 27 13.06 -6.28 -6.16
CA LYS A 27 14.39 -6.89 -5.93
C LYS A 27 14.33 -8.10 -5.01
N LYS A 28 13.47 -8.05 -3.98
CA LYS A 28 13.26 -9.15 -3.03
C LYS A 28 12.24 -10.18 -3.51
N GLN A 29 11.66 -9.98 -4.70
CA GLN A 29 10.67 -10.87 -5.31
C GLN A 29 9.49 -11.20 -4.38
N ILE A 30 9.02 -10.22 -3.60
CA ILE A 30 7.99 -10.41 -2.56
C ILE A 30 6.69 -10.97 -3.15
N LYS A 31 6.40 -10.67 -4.42
CA LYS A 31 5.25 -11.24 -5.16
C LYS A 31 5.19 -12.78 -5.19
N THR A 32 6.32 -13.45 -4.98
CA THR A 32 6.41 -14.91 -4.96
C THR A 32 6.10 -15.51 -3.58
N PHE A 33 5.97 -14.67 -2.55
CA PHE A 33 5.70 -15.13 -1.19
C PHE A 33 4.23 -15.51 -1.05
N THR A 34 3.99 -16.61 -0.34
CA THR A 34 2.65 -17.15 -0.08
C THR A 34 2.33 -17.21 1.41
N THR A 35 3.32 -16.96 2.27
CA THR A 35 3.19 -17.06 3.73
C THR A 35 3.84 -15.88 4.46
N ASP A 36 3.31 -15.53 5.63
CA ASP A 36 3.93 -14.53 6.51
C ASP A 36 5.30 -14.99 7.04
N LYS A 37 5.59 -16.31 7.03
CA LYS A 37 6.91 -16.83 7.45
C LYS A 37 8.02 -16.33 6.51
N GLN A 38 7.78 -16.31 5.21
CA GLN A 38 8.73 -15.78 4.22
C GLN A 38 8.96 -14.28 4.44
N LEU A 39 7.88 -13.54 4.71
CA LEU A 39 7.98 -12.10 5.00
C LEU A 39 8.72 -11.83 6.31
N LYS A 40 8.48 -12.62 7.36
CA LYS A 40 9.19 -12.55 8.65
C LYS A 40 10.69 -12.79 8.49
N ALA A 41 11.07 -13.78 7.66
CA ALA A 41 12.46 -14.05 7.35
C ALA A 41 13.12 -12.93 6.54
N LEU A 42 12.38 -12.22 5.68
CA LEU A 42 12.92 -11.08 4.94
C LEU A 42 13.14 -9.86 5.84
N LEU A 43 12.19 -9.56 6.72
CA LEU A 43 12.12 -8.33 7.52
C LEU A 43 12.72 -8.46 8.93
N PHE A 44 13.68 -9.38 9.16
CA PHE A 44 14.28 -9.68 10.47
C PHE A 44 14.19 -8.54 11.50
N GLY A 45 13.56 -8.79 12.66
CA GLY A 45 13.43 -7.80 13.75
C GLY A 45 12.34 -6.73 13.58
N ASN A 46 12.04 -6.30 12.35
CA ASN A 46 11.07 -5.23 12.08
C ASN A 46 9.63 -5.72 11.93
N VAL A 47 9.41 -7.03 11.79
CA VAL A 47 8.08 -7.58 11.47
C VAL A 47 7.01 -7.21 12.52
N SER A 48 7.38 -7.18 13.80
CA SER A 48 6.46 -6.82 14.88
C SER A 48 6.04 -5.35 14.79
N GLN A 49 6.96 -4.46 14.42
CA GLN A 49 6.68 -3.03 14.23
C GLN A 49 5.79 -2.80 13.00
N VAL A 50 6.08 -3.52 11.91
CA VAL A 50 5.23 -3.52 10.70
C VAL A 50 3.81 -3.98 11.05
N TRP A 51 3.67 -5.07 11.81
CA TRP A 51 2.37 -5.55 12.29
C TRP A 51 1.64 -4.54 13.18
N LEU A 52 2.35 -3.85 14.08
CA LEU A 52 1.77 -2.82 14.94
C LEU A 52 1.22 -1.64 14.13
N LEU A 53 1.98 -1.17 13.14
CA LEU A 53 1.51 -0.10 12.25
C LEU A 53 0.27 -0.52 11.46
N VAL A 54 0.29 -1.73 10.90
CA VAL A 54 -0.81 -2.26 10.09
C VAL A 54 -2.06 -2.52 10.93
N ARG A 55 -1.93 -2.88 12.21
CA ARG A 55 -3.06 -2.95 13.17
C ARG A 55 -3.67 -1.58 13.48
N GLY A 56 -2.96 -0.49 13.23
CA GLY A 56 -3.51 0.86 13.28
C GLY A 56 -4.50 1.16 12.16
N CYS A 57 -4.63 0.26 11.17
CA CYS A 57 -5.61 0.33 10.11
C CYS A 57 -6.77 -0.65 10.33
N ASN A 58 -7.97 -0.24 9.94
CA ASN A 58 -9.13 -1.11 9.83
C ASN A 58 -9.10 -1.85 8.49
N LEU A 59 -8.59 -3.08 8.52
CA LEU A 59 -8.37 -3.91 7.34
C LEU A 59 -9.57 -4.82 7.10
N LYS A 60 -10.24 -4.63 5.96
CA LYS A 60 -11.44 -5.37 5.58
C LYS A 60 -11.21 -6.15 4.30
N SER A 61 -10.99 -7.45 4.41
CA SER A 61 -10.91 -8.32 3.25
C SER A 61 -12.30 -8.55 2.65
N THR A 62 -12.44 -8.41 1.33
CA THR A 62 -13.69 -8.69 0.62
C THR A 62 -13.46 -9.66 -0.55
N LYS A 63 -14.56 -10.18 -1.11
CA LYS A 63 -14.51 -10.96 -2.36
C LYS A 63 -14.32 -10.02 -3.55
N LYS A 64 -13.75 -10.54 -4.64
CA LYS A 64 -13.66 -9.82 -5.93
C LYS A 64 -15.05 -9.33 -6.35
N GLY A 65 -15.13 -8.08 -6.78
CA GLY A 65 -16.38 -7.42 -7.17
C GLY A 65 -17.16 -6.77 -6.03
N ASN A 66 -16.77 -6.99 -4.76
CA ASN A 66 -17.43 -6.42 -3.58
C ASN A 66 -16.58 -5.33 -2.90
N ILE A 67 -15.63 -4.74 -3.62
CA ILE A 67 -14.89 -3.58 -3.10
C ILE A 67 -15.83 -2.36 -3.24
N PRO A 68 -16.07 -1.60 -2.17
CA PRO A 68 -16.89 -0.39 -2.25
C PRO A 68 -16.26 0.62 -3.20
N THR A 69 -17.10 1.39 -3.89
CA THR A 69 -16.66 2.46 -4.80
C THR A 69 -16.41 3.77 -4.07
N ASP A 70 -17.08 3.97 -2.95
CA ASP A 70 -16.94 5.18 -2.13
C ASP A 70 -15.66 5.16 -1.33
N LEU A 71 -15.13 6.36 -1.06
CA LEU A 71 -13.93 6.50 -0.26
C LEU A 71 -14.18 5.97 1.17
N PRO A 72 -13.34 5.05 1.67
CA PRO A 72 -13.47 4.53 3.02
C PRO A 72 -13.27 5.59 4.11
N PRO A 73 -13.78 5.34 5.34
CA PRO A 73 -13.40 6.13 6.51
C PRO A 73 -11.90 6.14 6.75
N LYS A 74 -11.42 7.11 7.54
CA LYS A 74 -10.01 7.24 7.90
C LYS A 74 -9.41 5.92 8.40
N ASN A 75 -8.18 5.65 7.97
CA ASN A 75 -7.40 4.45 8.27
C ASN A 75 -8.10 3.13 7.89
N THR A 76 -9.07 3.14 6.98
CA THR A 76 -9.78 1.94 6.53
C THR A 76 -9.29 1.53 5.15
N ILE A 77 -9.08 0.22 4.97
CA ILE A 77 -8.66 -0.37 3.70
C ILE A 77 -9.56 -1.57 3.41
N TYR A 78 -10.26 -1.52 2.27
CA TYR A 78 -10.95 -2.67 1.69
C TYR A 78 -10.07 -3.29 0.61
N PHE A 79 -9.89 -4.61 0.62
CA PHE A 79 -9.02 -5.27 -0.35
C PHE A 79 -9.43 -6.71 -0.63
N VAL A 80 -9.08 -7.20 -1.82
CA VAL A 80 -9.21 -8.62 -2.18
C VAL A 80 -8.02 -9.38 -1.60
N LYS A 81 -8.27 -10.31 -0.69
CA LYS A 81 -7.18 -11.09 -0.08
C LYS A 81 -6.58 -12.09 -1.09
N HIS A 82 -5.24 -12.08 -1.20
CA HIS A 82 -4.49 -13.05 -1.98
C HIS A 82 -4.03 -14.24 -1.12
N TYR A 83 -3.10 -14.02 -0.19
CA TYR A 83 -2.55 -15.08 0.67
C TYR A 83 -2.77 -14.77 2.15
N THR A 84 -2.03 -13.79 2.67
CA THR A 84 -2.20 -13.24 4.02
C THR A 84 -2.61 -11.79 3.93
N ILE A 85 -3.09 -11.22 5.04
CA ILE A 85 -3.45 -9.80 5.10
C ILE A 85 -2.23 -8.92 4.75
N MET A 86 -1.07 -9.24 5.34
CA MET A 86 0.15 -8.47 5.13
C MET A 86 0.63 -8.54 3.68
N LEU A 87 0.72 -9.76 3.12
CA LEU A 87 1.14 -9.92 1.72
C LEU A 87 0.18 -9.23 0.74
N SER A 88 -1.13 -9.29 1.02
CA SER A 88 -2.13 -8.59 0.19
C SER A 88 -1.95 -7.07 0.27
N LEU A 89 -1.75 -6.52 1.47
CA LEU A 89 -1.53 -5.08 1.64
C LEU A 89 -0.28 -4.61 0.88
N LEU A 90 0.84 -5.33 1.02
CA LEU A 90 2.08 -4.99 0.31
C LEU A 90 1.91 -5.09 -1.21
N TYR A 91 1.25 -6.15 -1.69
CA TYR A 91 0.97 -6.32 -3.10
C TYR A 91 0.12 -5.17 -3.67
N HIS A 92 -0.99 -4.83 -3.01
CA HIS A 92 -1.87 -3.77 -3.49
C HIS A 92 -1.19 -2.40 -3.40
N LEU A 93 -0.45 -2.11 -2.33
CA LEU A 93 0.31 -0.86 -2.22
C LEU A 93 1.34 -0.74 -3.34
N ARG A 94 2.05 -1.82 -3.67
CA ARG A 94 2.97 -1.88 -4.80
C ARG A 94 2.23 -1.55 -6.10
N ASN A 95 1.09 -2.15 -6.37
CA ASN A 95 0.35 -1.88 -7.60
C ASN A 95 -0.20 -0.45 -7.66
N SER A 96 -0.72 0.06 -6.53
CA SER A 96 -1.19 1.44 -6.44
C SER A 96 -0.10 2.44 -6.81
N ILE A 97 1.12 2.23 -6.30
CA ILE A 97 2.25 3.11 -6.61
C ILE A 97 2.69 2.93 -8.08
N ALA A 98 2.86 1.67 -8.52
CA ALA A 98 3.34 1.37 -9.88
C ALA A 98 2.40 1.89 -10.98
N HIS A 99 1.10 1.95 -10.72
CA HIS A 99 0.09 2.44 -11.66
C HIS A 99 -0.35 3.89 -11.38
N ALA A 100 0.35 4.61 -10.50
CA ALA A 100 0.02 5.99 -10.11
C ALA A 100 -1.42 6.18 -9.60
N LEU A 101 -1.97 5.16 -8.94
CA LEU A 101 -3.32 5.13 -8.34
C LEU A 101 -3.32 5.55 -6.86
N MET A 102 -2.34 6.36 -6.47
CA MET A 102 -2.16 6.87 -5.12
C MET A 102 -2.03 8.39 -5.17
N TYR A 103 -2.81 9.08 -4.36
CA TYR A 103 -2.76 10.53 -4.22
C TYR A 103 -2.89 10.95 -2.75
N LYS A 104 -2.45 12.16 -2.46
CA LYS A 104 -2.40 12.70 -1.10
C LYS A 104 -3.30 13.90 -0.93
N VAL A 105 -4.14 13.89 0.10
CA VAL A 105 -4.98 15.02 0.49
C VAL A 105 -4.72 15.32 1.95
N GLY A 106 -4.12 16.48 2.23
CA GLY A 106 -3.75 16.87 3.59
C GLY A 106 -2.83 15.84 4.27
N LYS A 107 -3.34 15.19 5.32
CA LYS A 107 -2.63 14.19 6.12
C LYS A 107 -2.96 12.74 5.71
N GLU A 108 -3.62 12.55 4.58
CA GLU A 108 -4.14 11.25 4.15
C GLU A 108 -3.64 10.86 2.77
N TYR A 109 -3.39 9.57 2.59
CA TYR A 109 -3.23 8.91 1.30
C TYR A 109 -4.50 8.19 0.93
N HIS A 110 -4.96 8.47 -0.28
CA HIS A 110 -6.02 7.74 -0.93
C HIS A 110 -5.33 6.76 -1.90
N VAL A 111 -5.59 5.48 -1.72
CA VAL A 111 -4.93 4.40 -2.45
C VAL A 111 -5.97 3.51 -3.11
N CYS A 112 -5.77 3.20 -4.38
CA CYS A 112 -6.60 2.26 -5.13
C CYS A 112 -5.73 1.23 -5.86
N ASP A 113 -6.22 0.00 -5.99
CA ASP A 113 -5.62 -1.00 -6.88
C ASP A 113 -6.70 -1.56 -7.81
N ILE A 114 -6.34 -1.79 -9.07
CA ILE A 114 -7.24 -2.21 -10.14
C ILE A 114 -6.59 -3.40 -10.85
N GLU A 115 -7.37 -4.44 -11.16
CA GLU A 115 -6.89 -5.56 -11.96
C GLU A 115 -6.34 -5.08 -13.31
N SER A 116 -5.21 -5.66 -13.74
CA SER A 116 -4.58 -5.37 -15.02
C SER A 116 -5.30 -5.96 -16.24
N ASN A 117 -6.40 -6.68 -16.03
CA ASN A 117 -7.18 -7.28 -17.12
C ASN A 117 -8.10 -6.26 -17.82
N LYS A 118 -8.69 -6.67 -18.96
CA LYS A 118 -9.58 -5.81 -19.77
C LYS A 118 -10.78 -5.25 -18.99
N ASN A 119 -11.22 -5.93 -17.93
CA ASN A 119 -12.40 -5.55 -17.15
C ASN A 119 -12.10 -4.53 -16.04
N LYS A 120 -10.83 -4.17 -15.81
CA LYS A 120 -10.35 -3.12 -14.87
C LYS A 120 -11.17 -3.05 -13.57
N ARG A 121 -11.21 -4.15 -12.82
CA ARG A 121 -11.99 -4.23 -11.57
C ARG A 121 -11.18 -3.72 -10.38
N LEU A 122 -11.83 -2.95 -9.50
CA LEU A 122 -11.23 -2.49 -8.25
C LEU A 122 -10.92 -3.70 -7.34
N THR A 123 -9.70 -3.75 -6.82
CA THR A 123 -9.19 -4.81 -5.93
C THR A 123 -8.73 -4.28 -4.58
N MET A 124 -8.44 -2.98 -4.47
CA MET A 124 -8.24 -2.29 -3.21
C MET A 124 -8.78 -0.86 -3.30
N ILE A 125 -9.35 -0.38 -2.20
CA ILE A 125 -9.53 1.05 -1.93
C ILE A 125 -9.22 1.33 -0.46
N GLY A 126 -8.51 2.42 -0.19
CA GLY A 126 -8.14 2.79 1.17
C GLY A 126 -7.97 4.29 1.35
N ASN A 127 -8.26 4.73 2.57
CA ASN A 127 -7.92 6.04 3.08
C ASN A 127 -7.03 5.86 4.31
N ILE A 128 -5.77 6.26 4.24
CA ILE A 128 -4.74 5.93 5.25
C ILE A 128 -3.97 7.18 5.64
N ASP A 129 -3.72 7.37 6.94
CA ASP A 129 -2.84 8.44 7.40
C ASP A 129 -1.44 8.35 6.76
N VAL A 130 -0.94 9.48 6.28
CA VAL A 130 0.36 9.60 5.61
C VAL A 130 1.49 9.08 6.50
N THR A 131 1.40 9.28 7.81
CA THR A 131 2.42 8.83 8.76
C THR A 131 2.52 7.31 8.81
N ILE A 132 1.40 6.59 8.71
CA ILE A 132 1.37 5.13 8.70
C ILE A 132 2.06 4.60 7.46
N VAL A 133 1.69 5.08 6.27
CA VAL A 133 2.27 4.59 5.00
C VAL A 133 3.76 4.90 4.92
N LYS A 134 4.17 6.12 5.29
CA LYS A 134 5.58 6.50 5.29
C LYS A 134 6.41 5.67 6.27
N SER A 135 5.87 5.41 7.47
CA SER A 135 6.56 4.60 8.48
C SER A 135 6.64 3.14 8.05
N LEU A 136 5.57 2.60 7.46
CA LEU A 136 5.56 1.27 6.88
C LEU A 136 6.66 1.10 5.82
N ILE A 137 6.75 2.03 4.87
CA ILE A 137 7.78 1.98 3.82
C ILE A 137 9.19 2.06 4.43
N LYS A 138 9.43 2.96 5.38
CA LYS A 138 10.73 3.10 6.04
C LYS A 138 11.16 1.88 6.87
N LEU A 139 10.21 1.06 7.32
CA LEU A 139 10.53 -0.18 8.03
C LEU A 139 10.82 -1.35 7.08
N ILE A 140 10.32 -1.27 5.84
CA ILE A 140 10.47 -2.30 4.81
C ILE A 140 11.74 -2.09 3.99
N VAL A 141 12.01 -0.86 3.59
CA VAL A 141 13.18 -0.45 2.77
C VAL A 141 14.34 -0.09 3.67
#